data_AF-A0A2D5EWT1-F1
#
_entry.id   AF-A0A2D5EWT1-F1
#
_cell.length_a   1.000
_cell.length_b   1.000
_cell.length_c   1.000
_cell.angle_alpha   90.00
_cell.angle_beta   90.00
_cell.angle_gamma   90.00
#
_symmetry.space_group_name_H-M   'P 1'
#
loop_
_entity.id
_entity.type
_entity.pdbx_description
1 polymer ?
#
loop_
_entity_poly.entity_id
_entity_poly.type
_entity_poly.pdbx_seq_one_letter_code
_entity_poly.pdbx_strand_id
1 'polypeptide(L)'
;MRTRLALAVLLGGCSVLDPSLLPEGDAGPAVDAPPAEDAPSAPDSGGSGAVCMGTPSRTPPARPAGEDADGPEVVFALKEVLLNQRAEWQNIGFDLDGLCSEPPVPMIECEPPNAPDVSPLLDGNAGIDNAFGGELFPTIELVFPELDTTAAESAEVGVGAVILWLRGWNGTANDPRVDVTLSQSVTGTSGTAEQTEAPEAEIGEDYLPYAPGTMDQLPEPAWDGNDWLWLREETFFMGALDRPRVRDDNAYVADGQLVLRLPDRVEIVFAGDGRGIRVKLSDAVAVGTFNEDLTRLEPVTFGGRWSIIDLLDTASSIGVCPGDTEFTILQNALNNIADIRATPGTGGAGVTCDALSVGVTFQGYRARVAGLTPGQPLPNQCE
;
A
#
# COMPACT_ATOMS: atom_id res chain seq x y z
N MET A 1 59.45 24.23 27.29
CA MET A 1 58.93 24.91 28.50
C MET A 1 57.43 25.08 28.29
N ARG A 2 56.60 24.40 29.12
CA ARG A 2 55.10 24.35 29.15
C ARG A 2 54.47 23.64 27.93
N THR A 3 53.95 22.40 27.95
CA THR A 3 53.22 21.52 28.90
C THR A 3 51.69 21.66 28.86
N ARG A 4 51.05 20.66 28.22
CA ARG A 4 49.72 19.99 28.44
C ARG A 4 48.45 20.84 28.22
N LEU A 5 47.33 20.29 27.70
CA LEU A 5 46.63 19.09 28.18
C LEU A 5 45.68 18.52 27.11
N ALA A 6 45.78 17.22 26.83
CA ALA A 6 44.80 16.44 26.08
C ALA A 6 43.93 15.67 27.08
N LEU A 7 42.61 15.72 26.92
CA LEU A 7 41.63 15.03 27.75
C LEU A 7 41.23 13.72 27.04
N ALA A 8 41.70 12.59 27.57
CA ALA A 8 41.23 11.27 27.21
C ALA A 8 40.23 10.83 28.30
N VAL A 9 38.98 10.54 27.90
CA VAL A 9 37.97 9.96 28.79
C VAL A 9 37.95 8.44 28.54
N LEU A 10 38.41 7.70 29.54
CA LEU A 10 38.22 6.26 29.70
C LEU A 10 36.87 6.05 30.41
N LEU A 11 35.91 5.41 29.75
CA LEU A 11 34.74 4.84 30.41
C LEU A 11 35.04 3.37 30.74
N GLY A 12 35.28 3.12 32.03
CA GLY A 12 35.37 1.78 32.58
C GLY A 12 33.99 1.16 32.74
N GLY A 13 33.79 -0.02 32.15
CA GLY A 13 32.63 -0.86 32.39
C GLY A 13 32.78 -1.62 33.71
N CYS A 14 31.84 -1.41 34.62
CA CYS A 14 31.57 -2.28 35.75
C CYS A 14 30.11 -2.76 35.63
N SER A 15 29.90 -3.99 35.17
CA SER A 15 28.66 -4.73 35.40
C SER A 15 28.98 -5.88 36.37
N VAL A 16 28.70 -5.65 37.65
CA VAL A 16 28.65 -6.74 38.64
C VAL A 16 27.25 -7.33 38.53
N LEU A 17 27.15 -8.46 37.81
CA LEU A 17 25.98 -9.32 37.87
C LEU A 17 26.05 -10.10 39.19
N ASP A 18 25.06 -9.93 40.08
CA ASP A 18 24.93 -10.70 41.32
C ASP A 18 23.92 -11.85 41.11
N PRO A 19 24.38 -13.08 40.89
CA PRO A 19 23.51 -14.23 40.66
C PRO A 19 22.73 -14.68 41.92
N SER A 20 22.93 -14.05 43.08
CA SER A 20 22.16 -14.35 44.30
C SER A 20 20.78 -13.69 44.36
N LEU A 21 20.43 -12.83 43.39
CA LEU A 21 19.12 -12.19 43.26
C LEU A 21 18.16 -12.89 42.30
N LEU A 22 18.53 -14.05 41.76
CA LEU A 22 17.60 -14.89 41.00
C LEU A 22 16.70 -15.66 41.98
N PRO A 23 15.37 -15.45 41.97
CA PRO A 23 14.47 -16.26 42.77
C PRO A 23 14.53 -17.71 42.30
N GLU A 24 14.77 -18.64 43.23
CA GLU A 24 14.57 -20.08 43.03
C GLU A 24 13.06 -20.33 42.86
N GLY A 25 12.58 -20.15 41.64
CA GLY A 25 11.18 -20.32 41.24
C GLY A 25 10.96 -21.68 40.61
N ASP A 26 10.43 -22.59 41.43
CA ASP A 26 9.53 -23.71 41.15
C ASP A 26 9.44 -24.24 39.69
N ALA A 27 9.92 -25.46 39.50
CA ALA A 27 9.85 -26.21 38.26
C ALA A 27 8.41 -26.70 37.99
N GLY A 28 7.63 -25.88 37.27
CA GLY A 28 6.42 -26.32 36.59
C GLY A 28 6.74 -27.28 35.43
N PRO A 29 5.83 -28.20 35.06
CA PRO A 29 6.08 -29.18 34.02
C PRO A 29 6.23 -28.49 32.65
N ALA A 30 7.33 -28.82 31.98
CA ALA A 30 7.70 -28.32 30.66
C ALA A 30 6.57 -28.50 29.63
N VAL A 31 6.06 -27.38 29.13
CA VAL A 31 5.31 -27.31 27.87
C VAL A 31 5.77 -26.08 27.07
N ASP A 32 7.08 -25.91 26.94
CA ASP A 32 7.65 -24.96 25.98
C ASP A 32 8.07 -25.73 24.74
N ALA A 33 7.07 -26.04 23.91
CA ALA A 33 7.35 -26.19 22.49
C ALA A 33 7.70 -24.78 21.97
N PRO A 34 8.81 -24.60 21.24
CA PRO A 34 9.08 -23.31 20.59
C PRO A 34 7.87 -22.92 19.72
N PRO A 35 7.54 -21.63 19.59
CA PRO A 35 6.56 -21.21 18.60
C PRO A 35 6.99 -21.79 17.26
N ALA A 36 6.06 -22.44 16.57
CA ALA A 36 6.30 -22.96 15.23
C ALA A 36 6.61 -21.76 14.33
N GLU A 37 7.89 -21.48 14.12
CA GLU A 37 8.35 -20.75 12.94
C GLU A 37 7.97 -21.62 11.73
N ASP A 38 7.29 -21.00 10.77
CA ASP A 38 6.95 -21.56 9.45
C ASP A 38 5.95 -22.72 9.42
N ALA A 39 4.80 -22.56 10.07
CA ALA A 39 3.62 -23.21 9.49
C ALA A 39 3.30 -22.48 8.17
N PRO A 40 3.27 -23.16 7.01
CA PRO A 40 2.88 -22.53 5.76
C PRO A 40 1.50 -21.92 5.97
N SER A 41 1.38 -20.62 5.75
CA SER A 41 0.10 -19.91 5.70
C SER A 41 -0.87 -20.77 4.90
N ALA A 42 -2.07 -21.02 5.45
CA ALA A 42 -3.07 -21.82 4.78
C ALA A 42 -3.20 -21.33 3.32
N PRO A 43 -3.22 -22.24 2.33
CA PRO A 43 -3.26 -21.84 0.93
C PRO A 43 -4.42 -20.87 0.72
N ASP A 44 -4.15 -19.73 0.06
CA ASP A 44 -5.16 -18.75 -0.37
C ASP A 44 -6.22 -19.49 -1.18
N SER A 45 -7.29 -19.90 -0.50
CA SER A 45 -8.19 -20.92 -1.03
C SER A 45 -9.16 -20.35 -2.04
N GLY A 46 -9.09 -19.04 -2.31
CA GLY A 46 -10.20 -18.26 -2.86
C GLY A 46 -11.35 -18.37 -1.87
N GLY A 47 -11.77 -17.26 -1.26
CA GLY A 47 -12.92 -17.32 -0.37
C GLY A 47 -14.11 -17.90 -1.16
N SER A 48 -14.75 -18.97 -0.68
CA SER A 48 -16.15 -19.20 -1.02
C SER A 48 -16.94 -18.13 -0.27
N GLY A 49 -16.81 -16.88 -0.73
CA GLY A 49 -17.39 -15.73 -0.05
C GLY A 49 -18.90 -15.85 0.01
N ALA A 50 -19.53 -14.94 0.72
CA ALA A 50 -20.98 -14.86 0.74
C ALA A 50 -21.52 -14.78 -0.70
N VAL A 51 -22.79 -15.13 -0.88
CA VAL A 51 -23.46 -14.95 -2.17
C VAL A 51 -24.31 -13.70 -2.03
N CYS A 52 -23.78 -12.56 -2.47
CA CYS A 52 -24.47 -11.26 -2.44
C CYS A 52 -25.29 -11.09 -3.72
N MET A 53 -26.61 -10.88 -3.59
CA MET A 53 -27.57 -10.84 -4.71
C MET A 53 -27.48 -12.00 -5.72
N GLY A 54 -27.11 -13.22 -5.28
CA GLY A 54 -26.96 -14.37 -6.18
C GLY A 54 -25.65 -14.38 -6.98
N THR A 55 -24.74 -13.44 -6.70
CA THR A 55 -23.39 -13.40 -7.25
C THR A 55 -22.39 -13.78 -6.15
N PRO A 56 -21.39 -14.62 -6.43
CA PRO A 56 -20.33 -14.88 -5.46
C PRO A 56 -19.62 -13.57 -5.08
N SER A 57 -19.32 -13.38 -3.80
CA SER A 57 -18.58 -12.22 -3.33
C SER A 57 -17.26 -12.04 -4.08
N ARG A 58 -16.89 -10.78 -4.30
CA ARG A 58 -15.66 -10.45 -4.99
C ARG A 58 -14.46 -10.64 -4.07
N THR A 59 -13.81 -11.79 -4.21
CA THR A 59 -12.55 -12.10 -3.52
C THR A 59 -11.43 -12.32 -4.54
N PRO A 60 -10.15 -12.23 -4.13
CA PRO A 60 -9.03 -12.64 -4.97
C PRO A 60 -9.19 -14.10 -5.43
N PRO A 61 -8.77 -14.44 -6.67
CA PRO A 61 -8.84 -15.81 -7.16
C PRO A 61 -8.02 -16.76 -6.28
N ALA A 62 -8.36 -18.04 -6.28
CA ALA A 62 -7.59 -19.03 -5.52
C ALA A 62 -6.20 -19.22 -6.12
N ARG A 63 -5.21 -19.50 -5.27
CA ARG A 63 -3.86 -19.85 -5.72
C ARG A 63 -3.90 -21.10 -6.59
N PRO A 64 -3.24 -21.11 -7.77
CA PRO A 64 -3.17 -22.32 -8.57
C PRO A 64 -2.33 -23.39 -7.88
N ALA A 65 -2.67 -24.66 -8.12
CA ALA A 65 -1.80 -25.77 -7.78
C ALA A 65 -0.79 -25.98 -8.90
N GLY A 66 0.48 -26.28 -8.57
CA GLY A 66 1.48 -26.56 -9.59
C GLY A 66 2.91 -26.54 -9.05
N GLU A 67 3.85 -26.87 -9.94
CA GLU A 67 5.27 -26.62 -9.71
C GLU A 67 5.57 -25.15 -9.95
N ASP A 68 6.46 -24.62 -9.12
CA ASP A 68 7.01 -23.27 -9.20
C ASP A 68 8.25 -23.28 -10.10
N ALA A 69 8.46 -22.22 -10.89
CA ALA A 69 9.58 -22.10 -11.81
C ALA A 69 10.02 -20.65 -12.00
N ASP A 70 11.32 -20.39 -11.96
CA ASP A 70 11.80 -19.01 -12.07
C ASP A 70 11.84 -18.50 -13.52
N GLY A 71 11.30 -17.30 -13.74
CA GLY A 71 11.51 -16.49 -14.94
C GLY A 71 12.27 -15.19 -14.69
N PRO A 72 12.43 -14.35 -15.74
CA PRO A 72 13.15 -13.08 -15.61
C PRO A 72 12.40 -12.09 -14.72
N GLU A 73 13.15 -11.15 -14.14
CA GLU A 73 12.54 -10.06 -13.37
C GLU A 73 11.69 -9.15 -14.26
N VAL A 74 10.58 -8.68 -13.70
CA VAL A 74 9.60 -7.86 -14.39
C VAL A 74 9.20 -6.71 -13.49
N VAL A 75 9.16 -5.50 -14.04
CA VAL A 75 8.74 -4.30 -13.31
C VAL A 75 7.53 -3.70 -14.01
N PHE A 76 6.50 -3.42 -13.23
CA PHE A 76 5.33 -2.65 -13.63
C PHE A 76 5.28 -1.35 -12.84
N ALA A 77 5.10 -0.24 -13.55
CA ALA A 77 4.78 1.05 -12.98
C ALA A 77 3.29 1.34 -13.17
N LEU A 78 2.61 1.66 -12.08
CA LEU A 78 1.19 1.90 -12.04
C LEU A 78 0.92 3.39 -12.10
N LYS A 79 0.14 3.81 -13.11
CA LYS A 79 -0.37 5.17 -13.25
C LYS A 79 -1.89 5.16 -13.39
N GLU A 80 -2.47 6.34 -13.60
CA GLU A 80 -3.92 6.53 -13.80
C GLU A 80 -4.74 5.99 -12.63
N VAL A 81 -4.44 6.48 -11.42
CA VAL A 81 -5.22 6.13 -10.23
C VAL A 81 -6.65 6.66 -10.35
N LEU A 82 -7.64 5.77 -10.27
CA LEU A 82 -9.04 6.15 -10.27
C LEU A 82 -9.48 6.50 -8.84
N LEU A 83 -9.32 7.78 -8.47
CA LEU A 83 -9.79 8.28 -7.18
C LEU A 83 -11.26 8.72 -7.22
N ASN A 84 -11.69 9.37 -8.32
CA ASN A 84 -13.07 9.78 -8.51
C ASN A 84 -13.94 8.61 -8.99
N GLN A 85 -14.61 7.97 -8.04
CA GLN A 85 -15.33 6.71 -8.28
C GLN A 85 -16.85 6.85 -8.23
N ARG A 86 -17.41 8.06 -8.26
CA ARG A 86 -18.85 8.30 -8.04
C ARG A 86 -19.80 7.43 -8.89
N ALA A 87 -19.38 7.09 -10.10
CA ALA A 87 -20.17 6.28 -11.03
C ALA A 87 -19.89 4.77 -10.95
N GLU A 88 -18.79 4.35 -10.30
CA GLU A 88 -18.25 2.98 -10.43
C GLU A 88 -17.74 2.37 -9.12
N TRP A 89 -17.84 3.06 -7.98
CA TRP A 89 -17.33 2.58 -6.69
C TRP A 89 -17.88 1.18 -6.34
N GLN A 90 -19.12 0.87 -6.75
CA GLN A 90 -19.75 -0.44 -6.55
C GLN A 90 -19.05 -1.58 -7.28
N ASN A 91 -18.11 -1.29 -8.19
CA ASN A 91 -17.36 -2.26 -8.98
C ASN A 91 -15.85 -2.20 -8.70
N ILE A 92 -15.42 -1.46 -7.68
CA ILE A 92 -14.01 -1.24 -7.37
C ILE A 92 -13.74 -1.70 -5.94
N GLY A 93 -12.83 -2.65 -5.77
CA GLY A 93 -12.47 -3.23 -4.47
C GLY A 93 -12.81 -4.71 -4.36
N PHE A 94 -12.97 -5.18 -3.12
CA PHE A 94 -13.24 -6.56 -2.74
C PHE A 94 -14.26 -6.59 -1.62
N ASP A 95 -14.86 -7.76 -1.41
CA ASP A 95 -15.54 -8.09 -0.15
C ASP A 95 -14.47 -8.37 0.90
N LEU A 96 -14.30 -7.43 1.84
CA LEU A 96 -13.28 -7.44 2.87
C LEU A 96 -13.79 -8.10 4.15
N ASP A 97 -15.07 -7.99 4.48
CA ASP A 97 -15.66 -8.53 5.72
C ASP A 97 -16.38 -9.87 5.56
N GLY A 98 -16.60 -10.31 4.32
CA GLY A 98 -17.28 -11.55 3.96
C GLY A 98 -18.79 -11.50 4.13
N LEU A 99 -19.37 -10.31 4.29
CA LEU A 99 -20.79 -10.08 4.51
C LEU A 99 -21.44 -9.45 3.27
N CYS A 100 -22.76 -9.25 3.36
CA CYS A 100 -23.51 -8.56 2.32
C CYS A 100 -24.38 -7.51 3.02
N SER A 101 -23.93 -6.25 3.08
CA SER A 101 -24.64 -5.11 3.64
C SER A 101 -25.71 -4.63 2.66
N GLU A 102 -26.81 -5.37 2.58
CA GLU A 102 -27.91 -5.10 1.63
C GLU A 102 -29.26 -4.85 2.32
N PRO A 103 -30.15 -4.03 1.73
CA PRO A 103 -31.52 -3.91 2.21
C PRO A 103 -32.28 -5.25 2.15
N PRO A 104 -33.30 -5.47 3.01
CA PRO A 104 -33.89 -4.52 3.96
C PRO A 104 -33.25 -4.50 5.35
N VAL A 105 -32.37 -5.45 5.65
CA VAL A 105 -31.66 -5.55 6.94
C VAL A 105 -30.20 -5.87 6.60
N PRO A 106 -29.33 -4.84 6.53
CA PRO A 106 -27.94 -5.05 6.14
C PRO A 106 -27.23 -5.91 7.19
N MET A 107 -26.51 -6.93 6.73
CA MET A 107 -25.54 -7.64 7.57
C MET A 107 -24.28 -6.80 7.57
N ILE A 108 -23.80 -6.43 8.74
CA ILE A 108 -22.67 -5.49 8.89
C ILE A 108 -21.63 -6.10 9.82
N GLU A 109 -20.36 -5.82 9.58
CA GLU A 109 -19.28 -6.23 10.49
C GLU A 109 -19.39 -5.50 11.84
N CYS A 110 -19.79 -4.22 11.80
CA CYS A 110 -19.83 -3.33 12.97
C CYS A 110 -20.81 -2.17 12.75
N GLU A 111 -21.12 -1.44 13.82
CA GLU A 111 -21.92 -0.23 13.79
C GLU A 111 -21.02 1.00 13.63
N PRO A 112 -21.34 1.96 12.73
CA PRO A 112 -20.58 3.20 12.63
C PRO A 112 -20.55 3.93 13.98
N PRO A 113 -19.45 4.63 14.35
CA PRO A 113 -19.32 5.32 15.64
C PRO A 113 -20.48 6.26 16.01
N ASN A 114 -21.13 6.87 15.01
CA ASN A 114 -22.27 7.77 15.23
C ASN A 114 -23.64 7.06 15.18
N ALA A 115 -23.69 5.72 15.26
CA ALA A 115 -24.94 5.00 15.41
C ALA A 115 -25.66 5.38 16.73
N PRO A 116 -27.00 5.42 16.77
CA PRO A 116 -27.95 5.08 15.69
C PRO A 116 -28.30 6.26 14.77
N ASP A 117 -27.61 7.40 14.88
CA ASP A 117 -27.95 8.62 14.13
C ASP A 117 -27.55 8.53 12.64
N VAL A 118 -26.70 7.56 12.30
CA VAL A 118 -26.34 7.20 10.93
C VAL A 118 -26.71 5.75 10.63
N SER A 119 -27.06 5.49 9.37
CA SER A 119 -27.30 4.14 8.87
C SER A 119 -25.98 3.52 8.40
N PRO A 120 -25.79 2.20 8.51
CA PRO A 120 -24.64 1.53 7.90
C PRO A 120 -24.59 1.76 6.40
N LEU A 121 -23.38 1.74 5.85
CA LEU A 121 -23.17 1.78 4.41
C LEU A 121 -23.64 0.48 3.76
N LEU A 122 -24.00 0.57 2.48
CA LEU A 122 -24.38 -0.58 1.68
C LEU A 122 -23.21 -1.00 0.80
N ASP A 123 -23.09 -2.29 0.56
CA ASP A 123 -22.03 -2.82 -0.29
C ASP A 123 -22.27 -2.48 -1.76
N GLY A 124 -21.18 -2.55 -2.52
CA GLY A 124 -21.21 -2.60 -3.97
C GLY A 124 -21.70 -3.96 -4.51
N ASN A 125 -21.51 -4.14 -5.81
CA ASN A 125 -21.86 -5.40 -6.47
C ASN A 125 -20.98 -6.53 -5.94
N ALA A 126 -21.58 -7.69 -5.68
CA ALA A 126 -20.86 -8.86 -5.14
C ALA A 126 -20.16 -8.58 -3.80
N GLY A 127 -20.82 -7.85 -2.88
CA GLY A 127 -20.33 -7.61 -1.52
C GLY A 127 -19.11 -6.69 -1.45
N ILE A 128 -18.85 -5.87 -2.47
CA ILE A 128 -17.66 -5.00 -2.48
C ILE A 128 -17.76 -3.93 -1.41
N ASP A 129 -16.78 -3.89 -0.51
CA ASP A 129 -16.61 -2.83 0.48
C ASP A 129 -15.76 -1.70 -0.11
N ASN A 130 -16.35 -0.52 -0.31
CA ASN A 130 -15.61 0.65 -0.80
C ASN A 130 -16.23 1.99 -0.35
N ALA A 131 -16.27 2.20 0.97
CA ALA A 131 -16.65 3.45 1.60
C ALA A 131 -15.79 4.64 1.12
N PHE A 132 -14.52 4.38 0.78
CA PHE A 132 -13.64 5.38 0.19
C PHE A 132 -14.25 6.00 -1.08
N GLY A 133 -14.58 5.17 -2.08
CA GLY A 133 -15.11 5.64 -3.35
C GLY A 133 -16.55 6.15 -3.27
N GLY A 134 -17.37 5.53 -2.42
CA GLY A 134 -18.79 5.86 -2.26
C GLY A 134 -19.05 7.13 -1.47
N GLU A 135 -18.30 7.36 -0.39
CA GLU A 135 -18.63 8.40 0.61
C GLU A 135 -17.46 9.36 0.91
N LEU A 136 -16.24 8.84 1.10
CA LEU A 136 -15.11 9.69 1.51
C LEU A 136 -14.58 10.56 0.37
N PHE A 137 -14.25 9.99 -0.78
CA PHE A 137 -13.65 10.74 -1.88
C PHE A 137 -14.54 11.88 -2.39
N PRO A 138 -15.87 11.70 -2.56
CA PRO A 138 -16.76 12.82 -2.89
C PRO A 138 -16.66 13.99 -1.91
N THR A 139 -16.40 13.72 -0.63
CA THR A 139 -16.19 14.75 0.39
C THR A 139 -14.81 15.40 0.26
N ILE A 140 -13.77 14.61 0.03
CA ILE A 140 -12.39 15.10 -0.19
C ILE A 140 -12.34 16.04 -1.41
N GLU A 141 -12.98 15.68 -2.52
CA GLU A 141 -13.01 16.45 -3.77
C GLU A 141 -13.60 17.86 -3.58
N LEU A 142 -14.55 18.04 -2.64
CA LEU A 142 -15.11 19.36 -2.34
C LEU A 142 -14.09 20.30 -1.68
N VAL A 143 -13.14 19.75 -0.92
CA VAL A 143 -12.10 20.50 -0.21
C VAL A 143 -10.85 20.63 -1.06
N PHE A 144 -10.50 19.57 -1.79
CA PHE A 144 -9.34 19.47 -2.66
C PHE A 144 -9.80 19.18 -4.10
N PRO A 145 -10.31 20.21 -4.80
CA PRO A 145 -10.71 20.03 -6.19
C PRO A 145 -9.50 19.59 -7.02
N GLU A 146 -9.76 18.77 -8.04
CA GLU A 146 -8.74 18.30 -9.01
C GLU A 146 -7.65 17.42 -8.39
N LEU A 147 -7.89 16.80 -7.23
CA LEU A 147 -6.94 15.86 -6.61
C LEU A 147 -6.67 14.65 -7.53
N ASP A 148 -7.70 14.15 -8.21
CA ASP A 148 -7.60 13.09 -9.21
C ASP A 148 -6.77 13.52 -10.43
N THR A 149 -7.04 14.69 -10.99
CA THR A 149 -6.25 15.26 -12.10
C THR A 149 -4.79 15.46 -11.70
N THR A 150 -4.54 16.05 -10.54
CA THR A 150 -3.17 16.30 -10.03
C THR A 150 -2.40 15.00 -9.83
N ALA A 151 -3.06 13.96 -9.30
CA ALA A 151 -2.46 12.65 -9.13
C ALA A 151 -2.16 11.99 -10.49
N ALA A 152 -3.06 12.12 -11.46
CA ALA A 152 -2.86 11.62 -12.82
C ALA A 152 -1.70 12.33 -13.55
N GLU A 153 -1.63 13.66 -13.48
CA GLU A 153 -0.55 14.46 -14.08
C GLU A 153 0.81 14.14 -13.46
N SER A 154 0.88 14.00 -12.13
CA SER A 154 2.12 13.60 -11.45
C SER A 154 2.57 12.21 -11.89
N ALA A 155 1.62 11.26 -11.96
CA ALA A 155 1.92 9.91 -12.42
C ALA A 155 2.35 9.90 -13.89
N GLU A 156 1.81 10.76 -14.77
CA GLU A 156 2.17 10.83 -16.19
C GLU A 156 3.65 11.18 -16.40
N VAL A 157 4.20 12.06 -15.56
CA VAL A 157 5.64 12.41 -15.60
C VAL A 157 6.51 11.45 -14.77
N GLY A 158 5.93 10.34 -14.29
CA GLY A 158 6.65 9.30 -13.54
C GLY A 158 6.91 9.65 -12.07
N VAL A 159 6.24 10.67 -11.52
CA VAL A 159 6.37 11.06 -10.11
C VAL A 159 5.30 10.33 -9.28
N GLY A 160 5.72 9.63 -8.23
CA GLY A 160 4.81 8.97 -7.29
C GLY A 160 4.07 7.74 -7.86
N ALA A 161 4.46 7.23 -9.03
CA ALA A 161 3.89 6.02 -9.60
C ALA A 161 4.18 4.82 -8.68
N VAL A 162 3.18 3.97 -8.43
CA VAL A 162 3.37 2.74 -7.63
C VAL A 162 4.12 1.74 -8.47
N ILE A 163 5.13 1.08 -7.90
CA ILE A 163 5.98 0.13 -8.62
C ILE A 163 5.73 -1.26 -8.06
N LEU A 164 5.42 -2.21 -8.94
CA LEU A 164 5.38 -3.64 -8.67
C LEU A 164 6.57 -4.30 -9.36
N TRP A 165 7.54 -4.77 -8.59
CA TRP A 165 8.71 -5.49 -9.10
C TRP A 165 8.60 -6.97 -8.76
N LEU A 166 8.28 -7.76 -9.79
CA LEU A 166 8.06 -9.19 -9.77
C LEU A 166 9.39 -9.92 -10.02
N ARG A 167 9.68 -10.90 -9.18
CA ARG A 167 10.79 -11.85 -9.32
C ARG A 167 10.27 -13.27 -9.17
N GLY A 168 10.91 -14.22 -9.85
CA GLY A 168 10.50 -15.63 -9.82
C GLY A 168 9.28 -15.96 -10.70
N TRP A 169 8.60 -14.98 -11.29
CA TRP A 169 7.45 -15.26 -12.15
C TRP A 169 7.83 -16.05 -13.41
N ASN A 170 7.21 -17.21 -13.62
CA ASN A 170 7.47 -18.15 -14.70
C ASN A 170 7.00 -17.68 -16.09
N GLY A 171 6.37 -16.51 -16.19
CA GLY A 171 5.88 -15.92 -17.44
C GLY A 171 4.56 -16.53 -17.96
N THR A 172 3.87 -17.32 -17.14
CA THR A 172 2.58 -17.94 -17.50
C THR A 172 1.42 -17.31 -16.73
N ALA A 173 0.20 -17.62 -17.18
CA ALA A 173 -1.03 -17.18 -16.54
C ALA A 173 -1.31 -17.88 -15.19
N ASN A 174 -0.56 -18.92 -14.83
CA ASN A 174 -0.72 -19.64 -13.57
C ASN A 174 0.65 -19.90 -12.96
N ASP A 175 0.92 -19.20 -11.87
CA ASP A 175 2.16 -19.31 -11.13
C ASP A 175 1.84 -19.41 -9.64
N PRO A 176 2.12 -20.54 -8.97
CA PRO A 176 1.79 -20.71 -7.56
C PRO A 176 2.60 -19.80 -6.64
N ARG A 177 3.71 -19.20 -7.09
CA ARG A 177 4.53 -18.33 -6.24
C ARG A 177 5.29 -17.28 -7.06
N VAL A 178 5.13 -16.03 -6.67
CA VAL A 178 5.89 -14.89 -7.19
C VAL A 178 6.36 -14.05 -6.00
N ASP A 179 7.56 -13.48 -6.11
CA ASP A 179 8.05 -12.48 -5.15
C ASP A 179 7.77 -11.09 -5.71
N VAL A 180 6.93 -10.33 -5.02
CA VAL A 180 6.54 -8.98 -5.43
C VAL A 180 7.06 -7.97 -4.43
N THR A 181 7.89 -7.06 -4.90
CA THR A 181 8.25 -5.84 -4.18
C THR A 181 7.31 -4.70 -4.58
N LEU A 182 6.77 -3.99 -3.59
CA LEU A 182 6.06 -2.73 -3.83
C LEU A 182 6.97 -1.55 -3.47
N SER A 183 7.05 -0.57 -4.37
CA SER A 183 7.75 0.69 -4.14
C SER A 183 7.01 1.84 -4.81
N GLN A 184 7.64 3.00 -4.87
CA GLN A 184 7.14 4.21 -5.51
C GLN A 184 8.27 4.87 -6.28
N SER A 185 7.97 5.42 -7.45
CA SER A 185 8.92 6.26 -8.16
C SER A 185 9.02 7.63 -7.50
N VAL A 186 10.22 8.18 -7.45
CA VAL A 186 10.42 9.61 -7.25
C VAL A 186 10.23 10.32 -8.58
N THR A 187 10.77 9.74 -9.66
CA THR A 187 10.64 10.27 -11.01
C THR A 187 10.97 9.22 -12.07
N GLY A 188 10.80 9.58 -13.34
CA GLY A 188 11.10 8.72 -14.49
C GLY A 188 11.57 9.46 -15.73
N THR A 189 12.14 8.69 -16.66
CA THR A 189 12.48 9.18 -18.00
C THR A 189 12.26 8.11 -19.06
N SER A 190 11.96 8.54 -20.29
CA SER A 190 11.86 7.61 -21.42
C SER A 190 13.19 6.91 -21.70
N GLY A 191 13.12 5.61 -22.00
CA GLY A 191 14.24 4.84 -22.54
C GLY A 191 13.96 4.30 -23.96
N THR A 192 14.87 3.48 -24.47
CA THR A 192 14.67 2.72 -25.72
C THR A 192 14.82 1.22 -25.48
N ALA A 193 14.27 0.41 -26.39
CA ALA A 193 14.37 -1.04 -26.32
C ALA A 193 15.82 -1.54 -26.32
N GLU A 194 16.73 -0.84 -27.00
CA GLU A 194 18.15 -1.21 -27.13
C GLU A 194 18.99 -0.84 -25.91
N GLN A 195 18.53 0.08 -25.07
CA GLN A 195 19.25 0.44 -23.86
C GLN A 195 19.22 -0.73 -22.86
N THR A 196 20.36 -1.06 -22.27
CA THR A 196 20.45 -2.11 -21.24
C THR A 196 20.80 -1.57 -19.86
N GLU A 197 21.18 -0.30 -19.78
CA GLU A 197 21.55 0.40 -18.56
C GLU A 197 20.76 1.70 -18.48
N ALA A 198 20.51 2.16 -17.25
CA ALA A 198 19.82 3.40 -17.00
C ALA A 198 20.66 4.59 -17.51
N PRO A 199 20.02 5.65 -18.05
CA PRO A 199 20.75 6.87 -18.37
C PRO A 199 21.32 7.49 -17.10
N GLU A 200 22.50 8.12 -17.21
CA GLU A 200 23.01 8.96 -16.13
C GLU A 200 22.07 10.16 -15.95
N ALA A 201 21.67 10.43 -14.70
CA ALA A 201 20.79 11.54 -14.37
C ALA A 201 21.19 12.16 -13.02
N GLU A 202 21.06 13.48 -12.93
CA GLU A 202 21.06 14.23 -11.67
C GLU A 202 19.62 14.58 -11.32
N ILE A 203 19.14 14.13 -10.15
CA ILE A 203 17.79 14.45 -9.68
C ILE A 203 17.83 15.84 -9.03
N GLY A 204 17.09 16.79 -9.59
CA GLY A 204 17.00 18.16 -9.11
C GLY A 204 16.27 18.28 -7.77
N GLU A 205 16.31 19.47 -7.17
CA GLU A 205 15.54 19.78 -5.94
C GLU A 205 14.01 19.76 -6.17
N ASP A 206 13.60 19.86 -7.43
CA ASP A 206 12.23 19.70 -7.93
C ASP A 206 11.86 18.24 -8.19
N TYR A 207 12.75 17.29 -7.86
CA TYR A 207 12.56 15.85 -8.08
C TYR A 207 12.42 15.44 -9.56
N LEU A 208 12.89 16.29 -10.49
CA LEU A 208 12.95 15.95 -11.92
C LEU A 208 14.35 15.47 -12.33
N PRO A 209 14.47 14.60 -13.36
CA PRO A 209 15.75 14.08 -13.79
C PRO A 209 16.38 15.01 -14.85
N TYR A 210 17.64 15.40 -14.64
CA TYR A 210 18.42 16.26 -15.54
C TYR A 210 19.66 15.54 -16.08
N ALA A 211 20.09 15.91 -17.28
CA ALA A 211 21.36 15.44 -17.81
C ALA A 211 22.53 15.96 -16.94
N PRO A 212 23.51 15.11 -16.57
CA PRO A 212 24.53 15.46 -15.58
C PRO A 212 25.30 16.75 -15.89
N GLY A 213 25.42 17.64 -14.90
CA GLY A 213 26.14 18.91 -15.03
C GLY A 213 25.45 19.94 -15.95
N THR A 214 24.18 19.73 -16.28
CA THR A 214 23.37 20.65 -17.11
C THR A 214 22.06 21.01 -16.41
N MET A 215 21.27 21.87 -17.05
CA MET A 215 19.88 22.16 -16.65
C MET A 215 18.90 21.59 -17.67
N ASP A 216 19.36 20.67 -18.52
CA ASP A 216 18.53 20.06 -19.57
C ASP A 216 17.79 18.87 -18.96
N GLN A 217 16.47 19.01 -18.79
CA GLN A 217 15.61 17.95 -18.26
C GLN A 217 15.63 16.75 -19.23
N LEU A 218 15.73 15.54 -18.69
CA LEU A 218 15.56 14.33 -19.48
C LEU A 218 14.09 14.21 -19.94
N PRO A 219 13.81 13.53 -21.06
CA PRO A 219 12.45 13.40 -21.55
C PRO A 219 11.56 12.66 -20.55
N GLU A 220 10.30 13.07 -20.45
CA GLU A 220 9.28 12.41 -19.62
C GLU A 220 9.09 10.93 -20.04
N PRO A 221 8.60 10.06 -19.15
CA PRO A 221 8.27 8.67 -19.50
C PRO A 221 7.31 8.60 -20.69
N ALA A 222 7.58 7.67 -21.61
CA ALA A 222 6.75 7.42 -22.78
C ALA A 222 5.62 6.40 -22.50
N TRP A 223 5.70 5.67 -21.38
CA TRP A 223 4.78 4.60 -20.99
C TRP A 223 4.71 3.47 -22.03
N ASP A 224 5.84 3.22 -22.71
CA ASP A 224 5.95 2.26 -23.82
C ASP A 224 6.62 0.93 -23.43
N GLY A 225 6.96 0.78 -22.15
CA GLY A 225 7.63 -0.40 -21.61
C GLY A 225 9.14 -0.25 -21.39
N ASN A 226 9.75 0.86 -21.83
CA ASN A 226 11.20 1.07 -21.76
C ASN A 226 11.62 2.18 -20.80
N ASP A 227 10.68 2.76 -20.06
CA ASP A 227 10.95 3.84 -19.13
C ASP A 227 11.83 3.40 -17.97
N TRP A 228 12.72 4.30 -17.56
CA TRP A 228 13.60 4.14 -16.41
C TRP A 228 13.07 4.97 -15.24
N LEU A 229 12.86 4.31 -14.10
CA LEU A 229 12.29 4.93 -12.89
C LEU A 229 13.27 4.87 -11.73
N TRP A 230 13.47 6.00 -11.07
CA TRP A 230 14.21 6.06 -9.80
C TRP A 230 13.23 5.85 -8.66
N LEU A 231 13.48 4.83 -7.85
CA LEU A 231 12.61 4.48 -6.75
C LEU A 231 12.95 5.29 -5.51
N ARG A 232 11.93 5.52 -4.68
CA ARG A 232 12.08 6.15 -3.37
C ARG A 232 13.00 5.32 -2.48
N GLU A 233 14.13 5.88 -2.06
CA GLU A 233 15.13 5.19 -1.26
C GLU A 233 14.56 4.67 0.08
N GLU A 234 13.62 5.40 0.68
CA GLU A 234 13.04 5.08 1.99
C GLU A 234 12.19 3.81 1.99
N THR A 235 11.78 3.30 0.83
CA THR A 235 11.07 2.02 0.71
C THR A 235 12.02 0.82 0.76
N PHE A 236 13.33 1.05 0.89
CA PHE A 236 14.36 0.02 1.01
C PHE A 236 15.17 0.19 2.31
N PHE A 237 15.62 -0.92 2.90
CA PHE A 237 16.46 -0.88 4.09
C PHE A 237 17.88 -0.44 3.71
N MET A 238 18.34 0.67 4.30
CA MET A 238 19.68 1.23 4.07
C MET A 238 19.98 1.52 2.59
N GLY A 239 18.96 1.88 1.80
CA GLY A 239 19.14 2.18 0.38
C GLY A 239 19.63 0.99 -0.45
N ALA A 240 19.25 -0.24 -0.08
CA ALA A 240 19.66 -1.45 -0.78
C ALA A 240 18.48 -2.06 -1.56
N LEU A 241 18.59 -2.11 -2.90
CA LEU A 241 17.53 -2.58 -3.82
C LEU A 241 17.10 -4.04 -3.55
N ASP A 242 17.97 -4.86 -2.98
CA ASP A 242 17.72 -6.24 -2.60
C ASP A 242 17.01 -6.39 -1.24
N ARG A 243 16.74 -5.28 -0.54
CA ARG A 243 16.12 -5.25 0.79
C ARG A 243 14.89 -4.32 0.84
N PRO A 244 13.84 -4.61 0.07
CA PRO A 244 12.61 -3.83 0.13
C PRO A 244 11.93 -3.92 1.49
N ARG A 245 11.25 -2.84 1.89
CA ARG A 245 10.41 -2.79 3.10
C ARG A 245 9.01 -3.35 2.85
N VAL A 246 8.49 -3.19 1.63
CA VAL A 246 7.20 -3.73 1.22
C VAL A 246 7.46 -4.87 0.24
N ARG A 247 7.25 -6.10 0.70
CA ARG A 247 7.49 -7.32 -0.08
C ARG A 247 6.45 -8.37 0.28
N ASP A 248 5.94 -9.04 -0.73
CA ASP A 248 5.17 -10.27 -0.60
C ASP A 248 5.95 -11.38 -1.32
N ASP A 249 6.60 -12.25 -0.56
CA ASP A 249 7.36 -13.40 -1.07
C ASP A 249 6.48 -14.65 -1.26
N ASN A 250 5.17 -14.47 -1.10
CA ASN A 250 4.14 -15.48 -1.27
C ASN A 250 3.01 -14.99 -2.18
N ALA A 251 3.23 -13.97 -3.01
CA ALA A 251 2.30 -13.59 -4.07
C ALA A 251 2.15 -14.73 -5.11
N TYR A 252 1.20 -14.62 -6.03
CA TYR A 252 0.97 -15.63 -7.07
C TYR A 252 0.28 -15.04 -8.29
N VAL A 253 0.23 -15.80 -9.38
CA VAL A 253 -0.58 -15.48 -10.57
C VAL A 253 -1.61 -16.57 -10.75
N ALA A 254 -2.90 -16.23 -10.79
CA ALA A 254 -4.00 -17.17 -11.02
C ALA A 254 -4.84 -16.69 -12.20
N ASP A 255 -5.00 -17.54 -13.22
CA ASP A 255 -5.81 -17.24 -14.42
C ASP A 255 -5.48 -15.87 -15.06
N GLY A 256 -4.19 -15.51 -15.09
CA GLY A 256 -3.71 -14.24 -15.63
C GLY A 256 -3.90 -13.06 -14.68
N GLN A 257 -4.17 -13.29 -13.40
CA GLN A 257 -4.27 -12.25 -12.38
C GLN A 257 -3.14 -12.38 -11.36
N LEU A 258 -2.27 -11.38 -11.28
CA LEU A 258 -1.30 -11.22 -10.20
C LEU A 258 -2.04 -10.89 -8.91
N VAL A 259 -1.85 -11.68 -7.86
CA VAL A 259 -2.39 -11.44 -6.51
C VAL A 259 -1.22 -11.27 -5.55
N LEU A 260 -1.23 -10.16 -4.81
CA LEU A 260 -0.29 -9.90 -3.72
C LEU A 260 -1.01 -9.35 -2.49
N ARG A 261 -0.49 -9.68 -1.31
CA ARG A 261 -0.94 -9.15 -0.01
C ARG A 261 0.12 -8.21 0.53
N LEU A 262 -0.30 -7.00 0.89
CA LEU A 262 0.61 -6.02 1.48
C LEU A 262 0.76 -6.28 2.97
N PRO A 263 1.98 -6.12 3.54
CA PRO A 263 2.18 -6.16 4.97
C PRO A 263 1.28 -5.14 5.69
N ASP A 264 0.71 -5.57 6.82
CA ASP A 264 -0.20 -4.74 7.60
C ASP A 264 0.40 -3.40 7.99
N ARG A 265 -0.36 -2.34 7.71
CA ARG A 265 -0.09 -0.96 8.12
C ARG A 265 1.27 -0.44 7.64
N VAL A 266 1.81 -1.02 6.57
CA VAL A 266 3.03 -0.53 5.95
C VAL A 266 2.77 0.85 5.34
N GLU A 267 3.77 1.72 5.42
CA GLU A 267 3.64 3.10 4.99
C GLU A 267 3.85 3.24 3.48
N ILE A 268 2.82 3.72 2.79
CA ILE A 268 2.85 4.04 1.36
C ILE A 268 2.69 5.56 1.23
N VAL A 269 3.66 6.23 0.59
CA VAL A 269 3.74 7.70 0.56
C VAL A 269 3.49 8.24 -0.85
N PHE A 270 2.32 8.81 -1.08
CA PHE A 270 2.06 9.51 -2.33
C PHE A 270 2.39 10.98 -2.10
N ALA A 271 3.55 11.44 -2.56
CA ALA A 271 3.98 12.83 -2.44
C ALA A 271 4.15 13.44 -3.83
N GLY A 272 3.71 14.70 -3.97
CA GLY A 272 3.88 15.54 -5.14
C GLY A 272 4.00 17.01 -4.71
N ASP A 273 3.89 17.94 -5.67
CA ASP A 273 4.18 19.38 -5.54
C ASP A 273 3.59 20.06 -4.27
N GLY A 274 4.33 20.00 -3.16
CA GLY A 274 3.94 20.53 -1.85
C GLY A 274 2.79 19.83 -1.12
N ARG A 275 2.28 18.69 -1.61
CA ARG A 275 1.21 17.91 -0.97
C ARG A 275 1.54 16.42 -0.99
N GLY A 276 0.96 15.69 -0.06
CA GLY A 276 1.01 14.24 -0.15
C GLY A 276 0.12 13.58 0.87
N ILE A 277 -0.12 12.29 0.67
CA ILE A 277 -0.88 11.44 1.56
C ILE A 277 -0.02 10.26 1.98
N ARG A 278 -0.22 9.86 3.22
CA ARG A 278 0.31 8.63 3.79
C ARG A 278 -0.82 7.62 3.83
N VAL A 279 -0.62 6.46 3.24
CA VAL A 279 -1.60 5.39 3.26
C VAL A 279 -1.05 4.23 4.07
N LYS A 280 -1.84 3.76 5.04
CA LYS A 280 -1.56 2.59 5.89
C LYS A 280 -2.81 1.74 5.92
N LEU A 281 -2.77 0.64 5.20
CA LEU A 281 -3.89 -0.29 5.10
C LEU A 281 -3.58 -1.56 5.89
N SER A 282 -4.58 -2.11 6.57
CA SER A 282 -4.55 -3.49 7.06
C SER A 282 -5.32 -4.41 6.12
N ASP A 283 -4.95 -5.69 6.13
CA ASP A 283 -5.51 -6.73 5.27
C ASP A 283 -5.60 -6.31 3.80
N ALA A 284 -4.54 -5.63 3.35
CA ALA A 284 -4.53 -5.06 2.02
C ALA A 284 -4.13 -6.09 0.98
N VAL A 285 -4.90 -6.13 -0.11
CA VAL A 285 -4.69 -7.02 -1.25
C VAL A 285 -4.68 -6.18 -2.52
N ALA A 286 -3.79 -6.54 -3.44
CA ALA A 286 -3.79 -6.00 -4.79
C ALA A 286 -3.94 -7.13 -5.81
N VAL A 287 -4.83 -6.94 -6.77
CA VAL A 287 -5.06 -7.87 -7.88
C VAL A 287 -4.90 -7.13 -9.20
N GLY A 288 -3.88 -7.50 -9.98
CA GLY A 288 -3.60 -6.97 -11.31
C GLY A 288 -3.93 -7.99 -12.39
N THR A 289 -4.73 -7.62 -13.39
CA THR A 289 -5.06 -8.52 -14.51
C THR A 289 -4.08 -8.30 -15.66
N PHE A 290 -3.30 -9.32 -16.03
CA PHE A 290 -2.45 -9.24 -17.21
C PHE A 290 -3.30 -9.13 -18.48
N ASN A 291 -2.84 -8.31 -19.42
CA ASN A 291 -3.37 -8.34 -20.79
C ASN A 291 -2.89 -9.61 -21.54
N GLU A 292 -3.41 -9.85 -22.75
CA GLU A 292 -3.17 -11.10 -23.50
C GLU A 292 -1.69 -11.40 -23.78
N ASP A 293 -0.85 -10.38 -23.95
CA ASP A 293 0.59 -10.51 -24.20
C ASP A 293 1.45 -10.43 -22.92
N LEU A 294 0.81 -10.28 -21.76
CA LEU A 294 1.43 -10.20 -20.43
C LEU A 294 2.42 -9.03 -20.27
N THR A 295 2.23 -7.96 -21.04
CA THR A 295 3.05 -6.74 -21.00
C THR A 295 2.40 -5.60 -20.25
N ARG A 296 1.13 -5.70 -19.85
CA ARG A 296 0.44 -4.68 -19.04
C ARG A 296 -0.42 -5.34 -17.97
N LEU A 297 -0.72 -4.58 -16.91
CA LEU A 297 -1.66 -4.96 -15.86
C LEU A 297 -2.87 -4.02 -15.88
N GLU A 298 -4.01 -4.47 -16.36
CA GLU A 298 -5.20 -3.65 -16.58
C GLU A 298 -6.50 -4.40 -16.27
N PRO A 299 -7.23 -4.00 -15.20
CA PRO A 299 -6.86 -3.06 -14.15
C PRO A 299 -5.99 -3.72 -13.05
N VAL A 300 -5.30 -2.89 -12.26
CA VAL A 300 -4.77 -3.26 -10.94
C VAL A 300 -5.67 -2.68 -9.86
N THR A 301 -6.36 -3.53 -9.10
CA THR A 301 -7.24 -3.12 -8.00
C THR A 301 -6.53 -3.31 -6.67
N PHE A 302 -6.39 -2.25 -5.88
CA PHE A 302 -6.01 -2.34 -4.48
C PHE A 302 -7.27 -2.27 -3.63
N GLY A 303 -7.36 -3.15 -2.63
CA GLY A 303 -8.35 -3.04 -1.57
C GLY A 303 -7.73 -3.26 -0.21
N GLY A 304 -8.35 -2.72 0.83
CA GLY A 304 -7.91 -2.88 2.21
C GLY A 304 -8.66 -1.99 3.18
N ARG A 305 -8.21 -2.00 4.44
CA ARG A 305 -8.89 -1.36 5.56
C ARG A 305 -8.06 -0.18 6.05
N TRP A 306 -8.59 1.04 5.97
CA TRP A 306 -7.87 2.24 6.42
C TRP A 306 -8.44 2.73 7.74
N SER A 307 -7.66 2.60 8.82
CA SER A 307 -8.15 3.00 10.15
C SER A 307 -8.43 4.50 10.22
N ILE A 308 -9.45 4.88 10.98
CA ILE A 308 -9.80 6.29 11.21
C ILE A 308 -8.61 7.04 11.82
N ILE A 309 -7.85 6.40 12.71
CA ILE A 309 -6.69 7.01 13.35
C ILE A 309 -5.59 7.33 12.32
N ASP A 310 -5.32 6.44 11.36
CA ASP A 310 -4.32 6.69 10.32
C ASP A 310 -4.80 7.74 9.30
N LEU A 311 -6.10 7.77 9.00
CA LEU A 311 -6.70 8.81 8.17
C LEU A 311 -6.55 10.19 8.82
N LEU A 312 -6.80 10.29 10.13
CA LEU A 312 -6.62 11.52 10.89
C LEU A 312 -5.13 11.92 11.03
N ASP A 313 -4.21 10.97 11.17
CA ASP A 313 -2.75 11.24 11.13
C ASP A 313 -2.35 11.86 9.79
N THR A 314 -2.92 11.33 8.69
CA THR A 314 -2.69 11.82 7.33
C THR A 314 -3.26 13.22 7.10
N ALA A 315 -4.31 13.62 7.83
CA ALA A 315 -4.93 14.93 7.69
C ALA A 315 -3.93 16.10 7.94
N SER A 316 -2.89 15.87 8.74
CA SER A 316 -1.83 16.85 9.00
C SER A 316 -1.03 17.23 7.76
N SER A 317 -0.85 16.31 6.80
CA SER A 317 -0.06 16.58 5.58
C SER A 317 -0.79 17.49 4.59
N ILE A 318 -2.10 17.65 4.77
CA ILE A 318 -2.97 18.50 3.96
C ILE A 318 -3.47 19.75 4.73
N GLY A 319 -2.93 20.02 5.93
CA GLY A 319 -3.23 21.21 6.71
C GLY A 319 -4.47 21.12 7.61
N VAL A 320 -4.99 19.91 7.85
CA VAL A 320 -6.10 19.69 8.79
C VAL A 320 -5.53 19.24 10.13
N CYS A 321 -5.43 20.16 11.08
CA CYS A 321 -4.65 19.97 12.30
C CYS A 321 -5.51 19.65 13.54
N PRO A 322 -5.03 18.77 14.44
CA PRO A 322 -5.73 18.47 15.68
C PRO A 322 -6.04 19.73 16.50
N GLY A 323 -7.30 19.90 16.89
CA GLY A 323 -7.79 21.05 17.65
C GLY A 323 -8.52 22.10 16.81
N ASP A 324 -8.38 22.05 15.47
CA ASP A 324 -9.12 22.93 14.57
C ASP A 324 -10.55 22.44 14.33
N THR A 325 -11.40 23.35 13.82
CA THR A 325 -12.81 23.05 13.53
C THR A 325 -12.90 22.03 12.38
N GLU A 326 -12.05 22.19 11.38
CA GLU A 326 -11.90 21.34 10.21
C GLU A 326 -11.56 19.90 10.60
N PHE A 327 -10.67 19.71 11.58
CA PHE A 327 -10.32 18.38 12.09
C PHE A 327 -11.51 17.71 12.78
N THR A 328 -12.29 18.46 13.55
CA THR A 328 -13.51 17.95 14.19
C THR A 328 -14.57 17.57 13.14
N ILE A 329 -14.70 18.37 12.08
CA ILE A 329 -15.60 18.06 10.97
C ILE A 329 -15.16 16.78 10.25
N LEU A 330 -13.87 16.65 9.94
CA LEU A 330 -13.31 15.45 9.30
C LEU A 330 -13.52 14.21 10.17
N GLN A 331 -13.19 14.28 11.47
CA GLN A 331 -13.40 13.17 12.39
C GLN A 331 -14.87 12.74 12.44
N ASN A 332 -15.81 13.69 12.52
CA ASN A 332 -17.23 13.38 12.49
C ASN A 332 -17.68 12.77 11.16
N ALA A 333 -17.14 13.24 10.04
CA ALA A 333 -17.42 12.65 8.73
C ALA A 333 -16.92 11.20 8.67
N LEU A 334 -15.69 10.93 9.10
CA LEU A 334 -15.13 9.58 9.17
C LEU A 334 -15.97 8.66 10.08
N ASN A 335 -16.40 9.16 11.24
CA ASN A 335 -17.28 8.45 12.17
C ASN A 335 -18.67 8.14 11.60
N ASN A 336 -19.13 8.87 10.59
CA ASN A 336 -20.40 8.60 9.91
C ASN A 336 -20.27 7.50 8.85
N ILE A 337 -19.09 7.36 8.25
CA ILE A 337 -18.86 6.53 7.06
C ILE A 337 -17.97 5.32 7.32
N ALA A 338 -17.49 5.15 8.56
CA ALA A 338 -16.77 3.94 8.96
C ALA A 338 -17.72 2.73 8.92
N ASP A 339 -17.32 1.72 8.18
CA ASP A 339 -18.14 0.57 7.81
C ASP A 339 -17.56 -0.77 8.28
N ILE A 340 -16.25 -0.80 8.55
CA ILE A 340 -15.53 -2.04 8.88
C ILE A 340 -14.59 -1.86 10.08
N ARG A 341 -14.05 -2.99 10.57
CA ARG A 341 -13.01 -3.02 11.61
C ARG A 341 -11.62 -2.94 10.97
N ALA A 342 -10.68 -2.24 11.59
CA ALA A 342 -9.30 -2.21 11.13
C ALA A 342 -8.63 -3.59 11.20
N THR A 343 -9.04 -4.42 12.15
CA THR A 343 -8.53 -5.80 12.30
C THR A 343 -9.62 -6.77 11.85
N PRO A 344 -9.39 -7.56 10.78
CA PRO A 344 -10.36 -8.53 10.28
C PRO A 344 -10.81 -9.50 11.38
N GLY A 345 -12.10 -9.85 11.38
CA GLY A 345 -12.67 -10.82 12.32
C GLY A 345 -12.84 -10.31 13.76
N THR A 346 -12.63 -9.01 14.00
CA THR A 346 -12.91 -8.38 15.31
C THR A 346 -14.29 -7.72 15.38
N GLY A 347 -15.10 -7.86 14.34
CA GLY A 347 -16.49 -7.39 14.29
C GLY A 347 -17.46 -8.19 15.15
N GLY A 348 -18.73 -7.80 15.07
CA GLY A 348 -19.84 -8.44 15.77
C GLY A 348 -20.94 -7.46 16.16
N ALA A 349 -22.07 -8.01 16.63
CA ALA A 349 -23.22 -7.22 17.05
C ALA A 349 -22.85 -6.20 18.14
N GLY A 350 -23.13 -4.92 17.90
CA GLY A 350 -22.84 -3.81 18.81
C GLY A 350 -21.37 -3.42 18.91
N VAL A 351 -20.48 -3.99 18.09
CA VAL A 351 -19.09 -3.53 17.99
C VAL A 351 -19.06 -2.28 17.12
N THR A 352 -18.30 -1.26 17.52
CA THR A 352 -18.15 -0.01 16.76
C THR A 352 -17.12 -0.16 15.64
N CYS A 353 -17.35 0.41 14.46
CA CYS A 353 -16.37 0.45 13.37
C CYS A 353 -15.21 1.42 13.68
N ASP A 354 -14.00 1.08 13.25
CA ASP A 354 -12.80 1.92 13.44
C ASP A 354 -11.93 2.05 12.18
N ALA A 355 -12.44 1.59 11.04
CA ALA A 355 -11.83 1.73 9.73
C ALA A 355 -12.86 1.99 8.65
N LEU A 356 -12.35 2.44 7.51
CA LEU A 356 -13.08 2.52 6.26
C LEU A 356 -12.55 1.45 5.30
N SER A 357 -13.45 0.86 4.53
CA SER A 357 -13.07 0.07 3.37
C SER A 357 -12.57 0.96 2.24
N VAL A 358 -11.50 0.53 1.59
CA VAL A 358 -10.87 1.25 0.48
C VAL A 358 -10.79 0.33 -0.73
N GLY A 359 -11.24 0.82 -1.87
CA GLY A 359 -10.96 0.26 -3.19
C GLY A 359 -10.43 1.36 -4.12
N VAL A 360 -9.32 1.12 -4.82
CA VAL A 360 -8.81 2.00 -5.89
C VAL A 360 -8.26 1.17 -7.03
N THR A 361 -8.26 1.72 -8.25
CA THR A 361 -7.68 1.05 -9.42
C THR A 361 -6.59 1.88 -10.08
N PHE A 362 -5.68 1.18 -10.77
CA PHE A 362 -4.59 1.73 -11.57
C PHE A 362 -4.47 0.96 -12.89
N GLN A 363 -3.64 1.48 -13.80
CA GLN A 363 -3.12 0.75 -14.96
C GLN A 363 -1.60 0.56 -14.83
N GLY A 364 -1.13 -0.66 -15.05
CA GLY A 364 0.27 -1.04 -14.95
C GLY A 364 0.94 -1.16 -16.31
N TYR A 365 2.07 -0.48 -16.47
CA TYR A 365 2.90 -0.47 -17.67
C TYR A 365 4.26 -1.06 -17.35
N ARG A 366 4.87 -1.76 -18.29
CA ARG A 366 6.26 -2.21 -18.12
C ARG A 366 7.17 -1.01 -17.90
N ALA A 367 8.16 -1.20 -17.03
CA ALA A 367 9.18 -0.21 -16.76
C ALA A 367 10.49 -0.90 -16.38
N ARG A 368 11.50 -0.11 -16.04
CA ARG A 368 12.82 -0.55 -15.61
C ARG A 368 13.26 0.27 -14.41
N VAL A 369 14.02 -0.34 -13.51
CA VAL A 369 14.54 0.35 -12.32
C VAL A 369 15.86 1.01 -12.66
N ALA A 370 15.93 2.33 -12.54
CA ALA A 370 17.14 3.12 -12.74
C ALA A 370 18.07 3.09 -11.52
N GLY A 371 17.49 3.03 -10.33
CA GLY A 371 18.21 3.09 -9.07
C GLY A 371 17.31 3.58 -7.94
N LEU A 372 17.95 3.99 -6.84
CA LEU A 372 17.28 4.63 -5.71
C LEU A 372 17.65 6.11 -5.65
N THR A 373 16.71 6.93 -5.19
CA THR A 373 16.95 8.34 -4.88
C THR A 373 16.07 8.75 -3.69
N PRO A 374 16.49 9.71 -2.84
CA PRO A 374 15.65 10.21 -1.77
C PRO A 374 14.30 10.73 -2.30
N GLY A 375 13.20 10.32 -1.67
CA GLY A 375 11.88 10.80 -2.05
C GLY A 375 11.53 12.13 -1.40
N GLN A 376 10.57 12.84 -1.98
CA GLN A 376 10.04 14.05 -1.37
C GLN A 376 9.47 13.75 0.03
N PRO A 377 9.84 14.50 1.08
CA PRO A 377 9.24 14.31 2.39
C PRO A 377 7.76 14.70 2.33
N LEU A 378 6.92 14.00 3.11
CA LEU A 378 5.56 14.47 3.34
C LEU A 378 5.62 15.78 4.12
N PRO A 379 4.98 16.87 3.65
CA PRO A 379 4.91 18.08 4.44
C PRO A 379 4.11 17.80 5.72
N ASN A 380 4.53 18.39 6.84
CA ASN A 380 3.68 18.52 8.02
C ASN A 380 3.22 19.97 8.09
N GLN A 381 1.96 20.22 7.75
CA GLN A 381 1.42 21.57 7.68
C GLN A 381 0.96 22.09 9.06
N CYS A 382 1.07 21.25 10.10
CA CYS A 382 0.66 21.55 11.46
C CYS A 382 1.82 21.96 12.38
N GLU A 383 3.05 21.99 11.87
CA GLU A 383 4.28 22.35 12.61
C GLU A 383 4.84 23.72 12.26
#